data_AF-A0A969BC92-F1
#
_entry.id   AF-A0A969BC92-F1
#
_cell.length_a   1.000
_cell.length_b   1.000
_cell.length_c   1.000
_cell.angle_alpha   90.00
_cell.angle_beta   90.00
_cell.angle_gamma   90.00
#
_symmetry.space_group_name_H-M   'P 1'
#
loop_
_entity.id
_entity.type
_entity.pdbx_description
1 polymer ?
#
loop_
_entity_poly.entity_id
_entity_poly.type
_entity_poly.pdbx_seq_one_letter_code
_entity_poly.pdbx_strand_id
1 'polypeptide(L)'
;MFFGREGQSDIIINNLKKSHFSAITGASGSGKSSLIYCGVLPALYGGFIPEAGSNWRVITFRPGSSPFDNLASAIFNAAPHISADESDYYKSVILSILKKKQPGAKRNNKAVKGAKKTRTYY
;
A
#
# COMPACT_ATOMS: atom_id res chain seq x y z
N MET A 1 -4.44 -5.73 -20.35
CA MET A 1 -3.07 -5.92 -20.85
C MET A 1 -2.15 -5.01 -20.04
N PHE A 2 -1.26 -5.58 -19.20
CA PHE A 2 -0.29 -4.82 -18.38
C PHE A 2 1.11 -5.16 -18.90
N PHE A 3 1.62 -4.35 -19.83
CA PHE A 3 2.92 -4.57 -20.48
C PHE A 3 3.87 -3.40 -20.15
N GLY A 4 5.16 -3.69 -19.96
CA GLY A 4 6.22 -2.68 -19.82
C GLY A 4 6.40 -2.07 -18.43
N ARG A 5 5.88 -2.69 -17.37
CA ARG A 5 6.04 -2.22 -15.97
C ARG A 5 6.61 -3.27 -15.02
N GLU A 6 7.25 -4.29 -15.56
CA GLU A 6 7.79 -5.44 -14.82
C GLU A 6 8.71 -5.01 -13.66
N GLY A 7 9.49 -3.92 -13.79
CA GLY A 7 10.32 -3.42 -12.68
C GLY A 7 9.64 -2.47 -11.67
N GLN A 8 8.45 -1.93 -11.95
CA GLN A 8 7.79 -0.98 -11.04
C GLN A 8 7.18 -1.69 -9.82
N SER A 9 6.64 -2.89 -10.02
CA SER A 9 6.14 -3.74 -8.93
C SER A 9 7.25 -4.09 -7.96
N ASP A 10 8.44 -4.46 -8.47
CA ASP A 10 9.60 -4.82 -7.64
C ASP A 10 10.08 -3.67 -6.76
N ILE A 11 10.07 -2.44 -7.29
CA ILE A 11 10.40 -1.24 -6.51
C ILE A 11 9.42 -1.08 -5.34
N ILE A 12 8.13 -1.27 -5.58
CA ILE A 12 7.10 -1.17 -4.54
C ILE A 12 7.29 -2.28 -3.50
N ILE A 13 7.48 -3.53 -3.92
CA ILE A 13 7.74 -4.67 -3.02
C ILE A 13 8.99 -4.42 -2.17
N ASN A 14 10.08 -3.95 -2.76
CA ASN A 14 11.32 -3.65 -2.04
C ASN A 14 11.15 -2.49 -1.04
N ASN A 15 10.33 -1.49 -1.36
CA ASN A 15 9.99 -0.43 -0.41
C ASN A 15 9.14 -0.97 0.75
N LEU A 16 8.15 -1.82 0.46
CA LEU A 16 7.33 -2.46 1.49
C LEU A 16 8.15 -3.34 2.44
N LYS A 17 9.19 -4.04 1.92
CA LYS A 17 10.16 -4.78 2.74
C LYS A 17 10.93 -3.88 3.72
N LYS A 18 11.27 -2.65 3.31
CA LYS A 18 12.12 -1.74 4.09
C LYS A 18 11.36 -0.88 5.09
N SER A 19 10.15 -0.43 4.74
CA SER A 19 9.41 0.58 5.52
C SER A 19 7.93 0.28 5.73
N HIS A 20 7.43 -0.89 5.32
CA HIS A 20 6.01 -1.30 5.39
C HIS A 20 5.02 -0.28 4.78
N PHE A 21 5.52 0.66 3.99
CA PHE A 21 4.76 1.75 3.40
C PHE A 21 5.40 2.16 2.08
N SER A 22 4.56 2.38 1.07
CA SER A 22 4.98 2.92 -0.23
C SER A 22 3.92 3.86 -0.78
N ALA A 23 4.34 5.07 -1.18
CA ALA A 23 3.48 6.06 -1.81
C ALA A 23 3.68 6.02 -3.33
N ILE A 24 2.58 5.89 -4.08
CA ILE A 24 2.57 5.89 -5.55
C ILE A 24 1.90 7.16 -6.04
N THR A 25 2.62 7.97 -6.80
CA THR A 25 2.14 9.25 -7.33
C THR A 25 2.19 9.25 -8.87
N GLY A 26 1.36 10.09 -9.50
CA GLY A 26 1.31 10.24 -10.95
C GLY A 26 -0.07 10.64 -11.48
N ALA A 27 -0.10 11.12 -12.72
CA ALA A 27 -1.32 11.63 -13.38
C ALA A 27 -2.50 10.65 -13.28
N SER A 28 -3.73 11.17 -13.24
CA SER A 28 -4.91 10.30 -13.31
C SER A 28 -4.90 9.49 -14.61
N GLY A 29 -5.41 8.26 -14.58
CA GLY A 29 -5.37 7.37 -15.75
C GLY A 29 -4.01 6.75 -16.07
N SER A 30 -2.92 7.10 -15.38
CA SER A 30 -1.58 6.53 -15.64
C SER A 30 -1.42 5.05 -15.22
N GLY A 31 -2.50 4.33 -14.92
CA GLY A 31 -2.45 2.91 -14.59
C GLY A 31 -1.96 2.57 -13.18
N LYS A 32 -1.95 3.50 -12.22
CA LYS A 32 -1.54 3.24 -10.81
C LYS A 32 -2.32 2.09 -10.17
N SER A 33 -3.65 2.12 -10.30
CA SER A 33 -4.51 1.05 -9.79
C SER A 33 -4.22 -0.27 -10.51
N SER A 34 -4.01 -0.24 -11.83
CA SER A 34 -3.65 -1.45 -12.59
C SER A 34 -2.30 -2.03 -12.16
N LEU A 35 -1.30 -1.18 -11.85
CA LEU A 35 -0.02 -1.61 -11.30
C LEU A 35 -0.20 -2.30 -9.94
N ILE A 36 -1.06 -1.77 -9.08
CA ILE A 36 -1.38 -2.39 -7.79
C ILE A 36 -2.05 -3.75 -8.01
N TYR A 37 -3.15 -3.81 -8.76
CA TYR A 37 -3.97 -5.02 -8.90
C TYR A 37 -3.35 -6.12 -9.77
N CYS A 38 -2.60 -5.76 -10.82
CA CYS A 38 -2.02 -6.71 -11.77
C CYS A 38 -0.53 -7.01 -11.52
N GLY A 39 0.16 -6.19 -10.73
CA GLY A 39 1.59 -6.35 -10.46
C GLY A 39 1.89 -6.63 -8.99
N VAL A 40 1.53 -5.68 -8.11
CA VAL A 40 1.90 -5.75 -6.69
C VAL A 40 1.14 -6.84 -5.94
N LEU A 41 -0.19 -6.88 -6.05
CA LEU A 41 -1.01 -7.87 -5.34
C LEU A 41 -0.64 -9.31 -5.74
N PRO A 42 -0.54 -9.66 -7.03
CA PRO A 42 -0.09 -10.99 -7.44
C PRO A 42 1.28 -11.36 -6.88
N ALA A 43 2.24 -10.42 -6.84
CA ALA A 43 3.56 -10.65 -6.26
C ALA A 43 3.48 -10.89 -4.73
N LEU A 44 2.65 -10.14 -4.00
CA LEU A 44 2.43 -10.36 -2.57
C LEU A 44 1.84 -11.75 -2.29
N TYR A 45 0.78 -12.13 -3.02
CA TYR A 45 0.18 -13.46 -2.87
C TYR A 45 1.10 -14.60 -3.31
N GLY A 46 1.98 -14.35 -4.28
CA GLY A 46 3.02 -15.28 -4.70
C GLY A 46 4.16 -15.47 -3.69
N GLY A 47 4.14 -14.77 -2.54
CA GLY A 47 5.13 -14.93 -1.49
C GLY A 47 6.47 -14.22 -1.77
N PHE A 48 6.49 -13.19 -2.63
CA PHE A 48 7.71 -12.45 -2.98
C PHE A 48 8.31 -11.65 -1.81
N ILE A 49 7.64 -11.63 -0.65
CA ILE A 49 8.17 -11.18 0.64
C ILE A 49 8.31 -12.42 1.54
N PRO A 50 9.46 -13.11 1.53
CA PRO A 50 9.64 -14.36 2.25
C PRO A 50 9.35 -14.25 3.76
N GLU A 51 9.71 -13.12 4.37
CA GLU A 51 9.50 -12.90 5.82
C GLU A 51 8.02 -12.75 6.19
N ALA A 52 7.17 -12.33 5.25
CA ALA A 52 5.74 -12.10 5.46
C ALA A 52 4.85 -13.25 4.95
N GLY A 53 5.40 -14.14 4.11
CA GLY A 53 4.65 -15.24 3.48
C GLY A 53 3.61 -14.77 2.45
N SER A 54 2.66 -15.65 2.14
CA SER A 54 1.59 -15.44 1.14
C SER A 54 0.23 -15.05 1.72
N ASN A 55 0.07 -15.04 3.06
CA ASN A 55 -1.20 -14.79 3.75
C ASN A 55 -1.51 -13.28 3.88
N TRP A 56 -1.50 -12.58 2.76
CA TRP A 56 -1.83 -11.15 2.71
C TRP A 56 -3.34 -10.95 2.79
N ARG A 57 -3.78 -10.00 3.63
CA ARG A 57 -5.14 -9.46 3.59
C ARG A 57 -5.10 -8.07 2.96
N VAL A 58 -5.87 -7.89 1.89
CA VAL A 58 -5.93 -6.61 1.18
C VAL A 58 -7.17 -5.86 1.59
N ILE A 59 -6.96 -4.62 2.02
CA ILE A 59 -8.02 -3.69 2.41
C ILE A 59 -7.85 -2.44 1.56
N THR A 60 -8.95 -1.98 0.95
CA THR A 60 -8.98 -0.75 0.17
C THR A 60 -9.83 0.29 0.89
N PHE A 61 -9.31 1.50 1.03
CA PHE A 61 -10.05 2.60 1.65
C PHE A 61 -9.71 3.93 0.98
N ARG A 62 -10.54 4.94 1.21
CA ARG A 62 -10.28 6.32 0.79
C ARG A 62 -9.88 7.14 2.01
N PRO A 63 -8.72 7.82 1.99
CA PRO A 63 -8.27 8.62 3.13
C PRO A 63 -9.26 9.72 3.54
N GLY A 64 -9.87 10.43 2.58
CA GLY A 64 -10.84 11.49 2.88
C GLY A 64 -10.28 12.59 3.80
N SER A 65 -11.15 13.23 4.58
CA SER A 65 -10.78 14.22 5.59
C SER A 65 -10.20 13.61 6.88
N SER A 66 -10.51 12.34 7.16
CA SER A 66 -10.13 11.62 8.38
C SER A 66 -9.41 10.31 8.04
N PRO A 67 -8.12 10.36 7.63
CA PRO A 67 -7.42 9.21 7.06
C PRO A 67 -7.28 8.04 8.02
N PHE A 68 -7.03 8.30 9.31
CA PHE A 68 -6.88 7.25 10.32
C PHE A 68 -8.22 6.59 10.67
N ASP A 69 -9.29 7.38 10.79
CA ASP A 69 -10.64 6.87 11.10
C ASP A 69 -11.21 6.04 9.96
N ASN A 70 -10.99 6.50 8.72
CA ASN A 70 -11.36 5.75 7.52
C ASN A 70 -10.55 4.45 7.38
N LEU A 71 -9.26 4.47 7.73
CA LEU A 71 -8.43 3.26 7.75
C LEU A 71 -8.89 2.29 8.86
N ALA A 72 -9.12 2.77 10.08
CA ALA A 72 -9.57 1.93 11.19
C ALA A 72 -10.91 1.26 10.90
N SER A 73 -11.84 2.01 10.30
CA SER A 73 -13.13 1.48 9.86
C SER A 73 -12.97 0.40 8.78
N ALA A 74 -12.09 0.61 7.81
CA ALA A 74 -11.81 -0.38 6.77
C ALA A 74 -11.16 -1.66 7.32
N ILE A 75 -10.27 -1.54 8.31
CA ILE A 75 -9.67 -2.69 9.01
C ILE A 75 -10.72 -3.46 9.80
N PHE A 76 -11.56 -2.76 10.57
CA PHE A 76 -12.63 -3.37 11.35
C PHE A 76 -13.58 -4.16 10.45
N ASN A 77 -14.04 -3.57 9.35
CA ASN A 77 -14.96 -4.23 8.41
C ASN A 77 -14.35 -5.45 7.69
N ALA A 78 -13.02 -5.53 7.60
CA ALA A 78 -12.32 -6.66 7.00
C ALA A 78 -11.98 -7.77 8.02
N ALA A 79 -12.23 -7.54 9.32
CA ALA A 79 -12.05 -8.54 10.36
C ALA A 79 -13.27 -9.48 10.39
N PRO A 80 -13.06 -10.81 10.51
CA PRO A 80 -14.16 -11.76 10.60
C PRO A 80 -14.97 -11.58 11.90
N HIS A 81 -16.30 -11.63 11.80
CA HIS A 81 -17.28 -11.80 12.88
C HIS A 81 -16.99 -11.04 14.19
N ILE A 82 -16.98 -9.71 14.13
CA ILE A 82 -17.07 -8.87 15.32
C ILE A 82 -18.51 -8.35 15.45
N SER A 83 -19.08 -8.42 16.65
CA SER A 83 -20.44 -7.93 16.91
C SER A 83 -20.53 -6.42 16.68
N ALA A 84 -21.69 -5.95 16.21
CA ALA A 84 -21.89 -4.52 15.97
C ALA A 84 -21.77 -3.67 17.24
N ASP A 85 -22.10 -4.25 18.39
CA ASP A 85 -22.09 -3.58 19.71
C ASP A 85 -20.66 -3.26 20.19
N GLU A 86 -19.68 -4.04 19.74
CA GLU A 86 -18.26 -3.83 20.10
C GLU A 86 -17.49 -2.98 19.09
N SER A 87 -18.15 -2.53 18.00
CA SER A 87 -17.51 -1.80 16.89
C SER A 87 -16.67 -0.62 17.36
N ASP A 88 -17.23 0.20 18.24
CA ASP A 88 -16.60 1.45 18.65
C ASP A 88 -15.38 1.20 19.53
N TYR A 89 -15.45 0.17 20.39
CA TYR A 89 -14.31 -0.27 21.18
C TYR A 89 -13.17 -0.76 20.27
N TYR A 90 -13.44 -1.68 19.34
CA TYR A 90 -12.40 -2.20 18.45
C TYR A 90 -11.81 -1.13 17.53
N LYS A 91 -12.63 -0.23 16.98
CA LYS A 91 -12.15 0.91 16.19
C LYS A 91 -11.25 1.81 17.02
N SER A 92 -11.57 2.06 18.30
CA SER A 92 -10.72 2.86 19.19
C SER A 92 -9.36 2.20 19.44
N VAL A 93 -9.33 0.88 19.62
CA VAL A 93 -8.10 0.10 19.78
C VAL A 93 -7.26 0.16 18.50
N ILE A 94 -7.86 -0.09 17.34
CA ILE A 94 -7.17 -0.01 16.04
C ILE A 94 -6.60 1.39 15.84
N LEU A 95 -7.39 2.44 16.11
CA LEU A 95 -6.93 3.83 16.02
C LEU A 95 -5.75 4.13 16.93
N SER A 96 -5.78 3.63 18.17
CA SER A 96 -4.67 3.82 19.11
C SER A 96 -3.37 3.19 18.60
N ILE A 97 -3.46 2.01 17.98
CA ILE A 97 -2.32 1.30 17.39
C ILE A 97 -1.80 2.06 16.17
N LEU A 98 -2.69 2.50 15.28
CA LEU A 98 -2.33 3.24 14.06
C LEU A 98 -1.68 4.59 14.39
N LYS A 99 -2.14 5.28 15.43
CA LYS A 99 -1.61 6.57 15.86
C LYS A 99 -0.35 6.44 16.74
N LYS A 100 -0.01 5.24 17.20
CA LYS A 100 1.19 5.02 18.01
C LYS A 100 2.43 5.33 17.19
N LYS A 101 3.20 6.34 17.62
CA LYS A 101 4.43 6.76 16.96
C LYS A 101 5.46 5.62 17.05
N GLN A 102 5.87 5.10 15.89
CA GLN A 102 7.04 4.21 15.78
C GLN A 102 8.30 5.00 16.16
N PRO A 103 9.01 4.65 17.24
CA PRO A 103 10.28 5.30 17.58
C PRO A 103 11.31 4.93 16.51
N GLY A 104 11.75 5.90 15.71
CA GLY A 104 12.92 5.74 14.83
C GLY A 104 12.69 5.81 13.31
N ALA A 105 11.50 6.18 12.81
CA ALA A 105 11.27 6.35 11.38
C ALA A 105 12.10 7.52 10.79
N LYS A 106 13.34 7.23 10.34
CA LYS A 106 14.15 8.15 9.55
C LYS A 106 13.44 8.41 8.21
N ARG A 107 13.11 9.66 7.90
CA ARG A 107 12.57 10.07 6.59
C ARG A 107 13.65 9.93 5.51
N ASN A 108 13.66 8.82 4.79
CA ASN A 108 14.43 8.63 3.56
C ASN A 108 13.56 8.93 2.34
N ASN A 109 13.40 10.23 2.05
CA ASN A 109 12.84 10.71 0.77
C ASN A 109 13.88 10.53 -0.35
N LYS A 110 14.02 9.31 -0.88
CA LYS A 110 14.58 9.12 -2.23
C LYS A 110 13.41 9.07 -3.20
N ALA A 111 13.05 10.24 -3.73
CA ALA A 111 12.22 10.32 -4.92
C ALA A 111 12.92 9.57 -6.06
N VAL A 112 12.30 8.49 -6.54
CA VAL A 112 12.75 7.80 -7.76
C VAL A 112 12.42 8.73 -8.93
N LYS A 113 13.41 9.53 -9.37
CA LYS A 113 13.39 10.20 -10.67
C LYS A 113 13.86 9.20 -11.72
N GLY A 114 12.96 8.81 -12.63
CA GLY A 114 13.30 8.20 -13.92
C GLY A 114 12.26 8.68 -14.94
N ALA A 115 12.57 9.11 -16.16
CA ALA A 115 13.82 9.19 -16.89
C ALA A 115 13.72 10.38 -17.88
N LYS A 116 14.83 11.08 -18.16
CA LYS A 116 14.92 12.08 -19.23
C LYS A 116 15.37 11.40 -20.53
N LYS A 117 14.59 11.63 -21.60
CA LYS A 117 14.90 11.72 -23.05
C LYS A 117 15.86 10.72 -23.71
N THR A 118 15.37 10.11 -24.79
CA THR A 118 16.07 10.07 -26.08
C THR A 118 15.09 10.32 -27.23
N ARG A 119 15.39 11.36 -28.01
CA ARG A 119 14.84 11.69 -29.32
C ARG A 119 15.71 10.94 -30.34
N THR A 120 15.12 10.20 -31.26
CA THR A 120 15.76 9.88 -32.54
C THR A 120 14.70 9.94 -33.63
N TYR A 121 14.97 10.76 -34.65
CA TYR A 121 14.20 10.91 -35.87
C TYR A 121 14.33 9.66 -36.73
N TYR A 122 13.25 9.21 -37.36
CA TYR A 122 13.20 8.86 -38.78
C TYR A 122 11.80 9.18 -39.29
#